data_AF-A0A8C0JV74-F1
#
_entry.id   AF-A0A8C0JV74-F1
#
_cell.length_a   1.000
_cell.length_b   1.000
_cell.length_c   1.000
_cell.angle_alpha   90.00
_cell.angle_beta   90.00
_cell.angle_gamma   90.00
#
_symmetry.space_group_name_H-M   'P 1'
#
loop_
_entity.id
_entity.type
_entity.pdbx_description
1 polymer ?
#
loop_
_entity_poly.entity_id
_entity_poly.type
_entity_poly.pdbx_seq_one_letter_code
_entity_poly.pdbx_strand_id
1 'polypeptide(L)'
;AKVSIPSALPPFLPTGRPRRRARGPGAQEEHLLCSVPAAQTLARVIRPCYGPHGRQKLLVTARGTTVFTGSAAAILQALELEHPAARLLREAAHKQAESCGDGAAFVVLLAEALLQQAEHLLRAGLPRSQLREAYAAATAEVLALLPSLSIRSLGPLEDPFWALYSVMNTHSASQMDYLTKLVAHACWATKELDGSFHRERVGVCTLRGGRLEDSCLLPGMALAAKPCGQVISVLHGARVALFVCAFGPASPNAPATARLSSSADLTKFRKGSEQLIEKQVAQLVTASINVVVVWGNINENTLTLADKYGIMVIQARSRRDMVYLSEVLGTPLMPYLIPPLKPGKCQRVYQQDLGEGMAVVFEWECPATPALTIALRGATAEGLKSAEQAAYHGIDAYFQLCQDPRLLPGAGATEMALAKILSEKGSRLEGLNGPAFLAFAQALQSLPETLAENAGLVVSEVMAEMKGAHQAGNLLVGVGVEGIINVTQEGVWDTLVAKAQGLRAVADVALQLVNVDEIIVAKKSPMCQQDSNPVPKKAKECLSPVKKSNPWNN
;
A
#
# COMPACT_ATOMS: atom_id res chain seq x y z
N ALA A 1 -1.05 -4.81 18.57
CA ALA A 1 -0.04 -5.46 19.44
C ALA A 1 1.29 -4.72 19.25
N LYS A 2 1.89 -4.18 20.33
CA LYS A 2 3.28 -3.72 20.26
C LYS A 2 4.12 -4.97 20.03
N VAL A 3 4.74 -5.11 18.87
CA VAL A 3 5.83 -6.07 18.71
C VAL A 3 6.99 -5.47 19.50
N SER A 4 7.06 -5.83 20.78
CA SER A 4 8.16 -5.44 21.65
C SER A 4 9.42 -6.16 21.16
N ILE A 5 10.20 -5.45 20.36
CA ILE A 5 11.61 -5.78 20.15
C ILE A 5 12.25 -5.76 21.55
N PRO A 6 12.99 -6.80 21.98
CA PRO A 6 13.62 -6.78 23.29
C PRO A 6 14.60 -5.60 23.35
N SER A 7 14.24 -4.58 24.14
CA SER A 7 15.07 -3.41 24.38
C SER A 7 16.17 -3.80 25.38
N ALA A 8 17.23 -4.44 24.92
CA ALA A 8 18.44 -4.57 25.70
C ALA A 8 19.27 -3.28 25.58
N LEU A 9 18.79 -2.20 26.22
CA LEU A 9 19.60 -1.00 26.47
C LEU A 9 20.12 -1.08 27.92
N PRO A 10 21.44 -0.99 28.16
CA PRO A 10 21.99 -0.97 29.52
C PRO A 10 21.63 0.34 30.25
N PRO A 11 21.62 0.34 31.59
CA PRO A 11 21.23 1.52 32.37
C PRO A 11 22.20 2.70 32.16
N PHE A 12 21.60 3.89 32.11
CA PHE A 12 22.24 5.19 31.85
C PHE A 12 23.28 5.55 32.92
N LEU A 13 24.42 6.11 32.48
CA LEU A 13 25.34 6.86 33.35
C LEU A 13 25.28 8.36 33.01
N PRO A 14 25.41 9.26 34.01
CA PRO A 14 25.45 10.69 33.77
C PRO A 14 26.80 11.11 33.16
N THR A 15 26.73 12.24 32.46
CA THR A 15 27.77 12.89 31.65
C THR A 15 29.20 12.83 32.23
N GLY A 16 30.11 12.17 31.51
CA GLY A 16 31.55 12.16 31.74
C GLY A 16 32.29 11.43 30.61
N ARG A 17 33.49 11.92 30.23
CA ARG A 17 34.37 11.57 29.08
C ARG A 17 34.42 10.08 28.64
N PRO A 18 34.70 9.78 27.36
CA PRO A 18 34.63 8.41 26.83
C PRO A 18 35.71 7.53 27.44
N ARG A 19 35.32 6.54 28.27
CA ARG A 19 36.17 5.41 28.65
C ARG A 19 35.76 4.20 27.81
N ARG A 20 36.74 3.62 27.08
CA ARG A 20 36.67 2.28 26.49
C ARG A 20 36.17 1.30 27.57
N ARG A 21 34.98 0.72 27.40
CA ARG A 21 34.46 -0.30 28.32
C ARG A 21 35.16 -1.64 28.07
N ALA A 22 35.70 -2.23 29.13
CA ALA A 22 36.12 -3.62 29.18
C ALA A 22 34.88 -4.54 29.18
N ARG A 23 34.91 -5.59 28.36
CA ARG A 23 33.83 -6.58 28.15
C ARG A 23 33.68 -7.51 29.36
N GLY A 24 32.45 -7.74 29.80
CA GLY A 24 32.09 -8.79 30.77
C GLY A 24 31.54 -10.06 30.08
N PRO A 25 31.59 -11.24 30.73
CA PRO A 25 31.22 -12.51 30.13
C PRO A 25 29.71 -12.76 30.27
N GLY A 26 28.96 -12.51 29.20
CA GLY A 26 27.51 -12.73 29.14
C GLY A 26 26.86 -12.07 27.94
N ALA A 27 27.57 -11.98 26.81
CA ALA A 27 27.10 -11.28 25.63
C ALA A 27 26.00 -12.09 24.94
N GLN A 28 24.78 -11.54 24.92
CA GLN A 28 23.85 -11.77 23.81
C GLN A 28 24.63 -11.61 22.50
N GLU A 29 24.40 -12.49 21.52
CA GLU A 29 25.10 -12.47 20.23
C GLU A 29 25.23 -11.02 19.72
N GLU A 30 26.46 -10.48 19.77
CA GLU A 30 26.73 -9.12 19.29
C GLU A 30 26.51 -9.16 17.77
N HIS A 31 25.36 -8.63 17.33
CA HIS A 31 25.12 -8.45 15.90
C HIS A 31 26.06 -7.37 15.36
N LEU A 32 26.83 -7.69 14.32
CA LEU A 32 27.75 -6.73 13.68
C LEU A 32 27.00 -5.68 12.86
N LEU A 33 25.76 -6.00 12.49
CA LEU A 33 24.83 -5.11 11.82
C LEU A 33 23.63 -4.89 12.74
N CYS A 34 23.51 -3.70 13.33
CA CYS A 34 22.38 -3.35 14.21
C CYS A 34 21.02 -3.43 13.50
N SER A 35 20.99 -3.50 12.17
CA SER A 35 19.79 -3.60 11.34
C SER A 35 19.21 -5.02 11.26
N VAL A 36 20.02 -6.07 11.43
CA VAL A 36 19.61 -7.47 11.22
C VAL A 36 18.48 -7.90 12.16
N PRO A 37 18.52 -7.66 13.49
CA PRO A 37 17.43 -8.08 14.39
C PRO A 37 16.09 -7.46 14.04
N ALA A 38 16.09 -6.20 13.60
CA ALA A 38 14.89 -5.49 13.17
C ALA A 38 14.32 -6.07 11.87
N ALA A 39 15.19 -6.36 10.89
CA ALA A 39 14.81 -7.02 9.64
C ALA A 39 14.24 -8.43 9.89
N GLN A 40 14.92 -9.24 10.71
CA GLN A 40 14.47 -10.58 11.11
C GLN A 40 13.11 -10.55 11.79
N THR A 41 12.88 -9.57 12.67
CA THR A 41 11.59 -9.42 13.34
C THR A 41 10.47 -9.13 12.35
N LEU A 42 10.69 -8.22 11.39
CA LEU A 42 9.71 -7.95 10.33
C LEU A 42 9.49 -9.17 9.42
N ALA A 43 10.57 -9.83 9.00
CA ALA A 43 10.50 -11.01 8.16
C ALA A 43 9.73 -12.14 8.86
N ARG A 44 9.93 -12.37 10.16
CA ARG A 44 9.15 -13.36 10.94
C ARG A 44 7.64 -13.07 10.96
N VAL A 45 7.24 -11.80 10.95
CA VAL A 45 5.82 -11.42 10.88
C VAL A 45 5.23 -11.73 9.50
N ILE A 46 6.00 -11.50 8.44
CA ILE A 46 5.54 -11.57 7.05
C ILE A 46 5.71 -12.96 6.42
N ARG A 47 6.75 -13.71 6.79
CA ARG A 47 7.11 -15.02 6.24
C ARG A 47 5.92 -15.99 6.17
N PRO A 48 5.07 -16.11 7.21
CA PRO A 48 3.91 -17.00 7.14
C PRO A 48 2.83 -16.58 6.14
N CYS A 49 2.87 -15.35 5.62
CA CYS A 49 1.91 -14.82 4.65
C CYS A 49 2.36 -15.02 3.20
N TYR A 50 3.57 -15.52 2.95
CA TYR A 50 4.16 -15.59 1.61
C TYR A 50 3.66 -16.79 0.82
N GLY A 51 3.23 -16.57 -0.43
CA GLY A 51 2.72 -17.60 -1.33
C GLY A 51 1.20 -17.84 -1.22
N PRO A 52 0.63 -18.67 -2.10
CA PRO A 52 -0.82 -18.88 -2.20
C PRO A 52 -1.45 -19.56 -0.98
N HIS A 53 -0.67 -20.34 -0.24
CA HIS A 53 -1.04 -20.95 1.04
C HIS A 53 -0.60 -20.11 2.25
N GLY A 54 -0.31 -18.83 2.02
CA GLY A 54 0.02 -17.87 3.06
C GLY A 54 -1.12 -17.70 4.08
N ARG A 55 -0.75 -17.59 5.36
CA ARG A 55 -1.68 -17.36 6.46
C ARG A 55 -2.00 -15.87 6.58
N GLN A 56 -3.27 -15.56 6.85
CA GLN A 56 -3.72 -14.19 7.10
C GLN A 56 -3.41 -13.74 8.53
N LYS A 57 -3.27 -12.43 8.73
CA LYS A 57 -3.04 -11.82 10.04
C LYS A 57 -4.25 -10.99 10.47
N LEU A 58 -4.61 -11.13 11.75
CA LEU A 58 -5.54 -10.24 12.43
C LEU A 58 -4.74 -9.20 13.23
N LEU A 59 -4.76 -7.96 12.75
CA LEU A 59 -4.04 -6.84 13.35
C LEU A 59 -5.03 -5.93 14.08
N VAL A 60 -4.69 -5.56 15.31
CA VAL A 60 -5.39 -4.52 16.07
C VAL A 60 -4.47 -3.31 16.17
N THR A 61 -4.86 -2.22 15.50
CA THR A 61 -4.09 -0.97 15.51
C THR A 61 -4.21 -0.28 16.87
N ALA A 62 -3.32 0.70 17.14
CA ALA A 62 -3.39 1.51 18.36
C ALA A 62 -4.72 2.29 18.48
N ARG A 63 -5.42 2.52 17.37
CA ARG A 63 -6.74 3.18 17.32
C ARG A 63 -7.91 2.22 17.58
N GLY A 64 -7.63 0.94 17.86
CA GLY A 64 -8.66 -0.08 18.09
C GLY A 64 -9.31 -0.62 16.81
N THR A 65 -8.84 -0.22 15.63
CA THR A 65 -9.35 -0.79 14.37
C THR A 65 -8.76 -2.17 14.13
N THR A 66 -9.61 -3.13 13.82
CA THR A 66 -9.23 -4.48 13.43
C THR A 66 -9.03 -4.56 11.92
N VAL A 67 -7.88 -5.06 11.49
CA VAL A 67 -7.53 -5.27 10.09
C VAL A 67 -7.20 -6.74 9.91
N PHE A 68 -7.90 -7.40 9.00
CA PHE A 68 -7.64 -8.79 8.63
C PHE A 68 -7.06 -8.80 7.22
N THR A 69 -5.83 -9.29 7.05
CA THR A 69 -5.12 -9.26 5.76
C THR A 69 -3.96 -10.24 5.70
N GLY A 70 -3.71 -10.82 4.52
CA GLY A 70 -2.47 -11.54 4.19
C GLY A 70 -1.44 -10.67 3.45
N SER A 71 -1.81 -9.46 3.01
CA SER A 71 -0.91 -8.60 2.23
C SER A 71 0.19 -8.00 3.10
N ALA A 72 1.45 -8.25 2.74
CA ALA A 72 2.60 -7.71 3.45
C ALA A 72 2.60 -6.17 3.48
N ALA A 73 2.18 -5.51 2.39
CA ALA A 73 2.10 -4.05 2.34
C ALA A 73 1.09 -3.51 3.36
N ALA A 74 -0.11 -4.11 3.43
CA ALA A 74 -1.14 -3.71 4.39
C ALA A 74 -0.70 -3.98 5.85
N ILE A 75 -0.02 -5.11 6.10
CA ILE A 75 0.54 -5.43 7.42
C ILE A 75 1.56 -4.38 7.83
N LEU A 76 2.52 -4.07 6.97
CA LEU A 76 3.59 -3.11 7.24
C LEU A 76 3.08 -1.66 7.43
N GLN A 77 1.98 -1.29 6.78
CA GLN A 77 1.32 0.01 7.00
C GLN A 77 0.59 0.08 8.34
N ALA A 78 -0.01 -1.03 8.79
CA ALA A 78 -0.73 -1.09 10.05
C ALA A 78 0.22 -1.14 11.28
N LEU A 79 1.49 -1.53 11.09
CA LEU A 79 2.49 -1.61 12.15
C LEU A 79 3.14 -0.26 12.44
N GLU A 80 3.21 0.10 13.73
CA GLU A 80 3.96 1.25 14.21
C GLU A 80 5.42 0.86 14.43
N LEU A 81 6.30 1.21 13.47
CA LEU A 81 7.71 0.86 13.50
C LEU A 81 8.54 1.98 14.12
N GLU A 82 9.29 1.68 15.19
CA GLU A 82 10.22 2.61 15.82
C GLU A 82 11.62 2.54 15.20
N HIS A 83 12.09 1.33 14.87
CA HIS A 83 13.44 1.10 14.37
C HIS A 83 13.65 1.67 12.94
N PRO A 84 14.71 2.45 12.67
CA PRO A 84 14.90 3.08 11.37
C PRO A 84 15.10 2.08 10.23
N ALA A 85 15.85 0.99 10.45
CA ALA A 85 16.00 -0.07 9.43
C ALA A 85 14.66 -0.72 9.07
N ALA A 86 13.76 -0.88 10.04
CA ALA A 86 12.43 -1.43 9.81
C ALA A 86 11.55 -0.46 9.00
N ARG A 87 11.67 0.86 9.23
CA ARG A 87 11.00 1.88 8.43
C ARG A 87 11.48 1.90 6.98
N LEU A 88 12.78 1.77 6.78
CA LEU A 88 13.40 1.72 5.46
C LEU A 88 12.95 0.49 4.66
N LEU A 89 12.90 -0.68 5.30
CA LEU A 89 12.32 -1.90 4.70
C LEU A 89 10.84 -1.74 4.36
N ARG A 90 10.04 -1.15 5.27
CA ARG A 90 8.63 -0.84 4.99
C ARG A 90 8.48 0.08 3.78
N GLU A 91 9.31 1.12 3.67
CA GLU A 91 9.24 2.08 2.56
C GLU A 91 9.59 1.42 1.22
N ALA A 92 10.60 0.55 1.19
CA ALA A 92 10.94 -0.22 -0.01
C ALA A 92 9.80 -1.18 -0.41
N ALA A 93 9.23 -1.92 0.55
CA ALA A 93 8.10 -2.80 0.30
C ALA A 93 6.84 -2.04 -0.15
N HIS A 94 6.61 -0.84 0.40
CA HIS A 94 5.49 0.00 0.01
C HIS A 94 5.65 0.55 -1.41
N LYS A 95 6.85 1.04 -1.78
CA LYS A 95 7.15 1.48 -3.14
C LYS A 95 6.99 0.37 -4.17
N GLN A 96 7.38 -0.86 -3.80
CA GLN A 96 7.17 -2.05 -4.63
C GLN A 96 5.67 -2.29 -4.84
N ALA A 97 4.85 -2.24 -3.78
CA ALA A 97 3.41 -2.40 -3.88
C ALA A 97 2.74 -1.28 -4.69
N GLU A 98 3.19 -0.02 -4.59
CA GLU A 98 2.61 1.10 -5.35
C GLU A 98 2.97 1.07 -6.84
N SER A 99 4.17 0.61 -7.18
CA SER A 99 4.67 0.55 -8.56
C SER A 99 4.21 -0.72 -9.28
N CYS A 100 4.27 -1.86 -8.60
CA CYS A 100 4.03 -3.17 -9.20
C CYS A 100 2.74 -3.86 -8.74
N GLY A 101 2.01 -3.31 -7.77
CA GLY A 101 0.90 -3.99 -7.12
C GLY A 101 1.37 -5.10 -6.16
N ASP A 102 2.27 -5.99 -6.59
CA ASP A 102 2.75 -7.16 -5.86
C ASP A 102 4.28 -7.15 -5.60
N GLY A 103 4.76 -8.09 -4.78
CA GLY A 103 6.18 -8.30 -4.46
C GLY A 103 6.63 -7.66 -3.13
N ALA A 104 5.71 -7.07 -2.36
CA ALA A 104 6.06 -6.45 -1.07
C ALA A 104 6.66 -7.46 -0.07
N ALA A 105 6.11 -8.68 -0.01
CA ALA A 105 6.64 -9.75 0.83
C ALA A 105 8.02 -10.22 0.34
N PHE A 106 8.17 -10.40 -0.97
CA PHE A 106 9.43 -10.75 -1.62
C PHE A 106 10.56 -9.78 -1.23
N VAL A 107 10.29 -8.47 -1.26
CA VAL A 107 11.27 -7.44 -0.90
C VAL A 107 11.73 -7.59 0.55
N VAL A 108 10.81 -7.80 1.49
CA VAL A 108 11.20 -7.91 2.91
C VAL A 108 11.96 -9.20 3.20
N LEU A 109 11.50 -10.33 2.66
CA LEU A 109 12.10 -11.64 2.92
C LEU A 109 13.51 -11.73 2.31
N LEU A 110 13.67 -11.30 1.05
CA LEU A 110 14.99 -11.36 0.40
C LEU A 110 15.97 -10.36 1.00
N ALA A 111 15.53 -9.15 1.36
CA ALA A 111 16.38 -8.18 2.03
C ALA A 111 16.85 -8.70 3.40
N GLU A 112 15.97 -9.36 4.15
CA GLU A 112 16.35 -10.00 5.41
C GLU A 112 17.37 -11.12 5.20
N ALA A 113 17.13 -12.03 4.24
CA ALA A 113 18.06 -13.11 3.92
C ALA A 113 19.45 -12.59 3.50
N LEU A 114 19.51 -11.54 2.68
CA LEU A 114 20.79 -10.92 2.28
C LEU A 114 21.52 -10.27 3.45
N LEU A 115 20.79 -9.65 4.39
CA LEU A 115 21.38 -9.04 5.59
C LEU A 115 21.91 -10.10 6.56
N GLN A 116 21.22 -11.22 6.71
CA GLN A 116 21.72 -12.35 7.49
C GLN A 116 23.03 -12.90 6.89
N GLN A 117 23.04 -13.11 5.57
CA GLN A 117 24.22 -13.57 4.84
C GLN A 117 25.38 -12.57 4.90
N ALA A 118 25.08 -11.27 4.81
CA ALA A 118 26.06 -10.20 5.01
C ALA A 118 26.68 -10.27 6.40
N GLU A 119 25.88 -10.50 7.43
CA GLU A 119 26.38 -10.61 8.80
C GLU A 119 27.33 -11.81 8.98
N HIS A 120 27.03 -12.96 8.38
CA HIS A 120 27.92 -14.12 8.38
C HIS A 120 29.28 -13.80 7.72
N LEU A 121 29.27 -13.11 6.58
CA LEU A 121 30.51 -12.72 5.88
C LEU A 121 31.32 -11.67 6.67
N LEU A 122 30.66 -10.70 7.30
CA LEU A 122 31.33 -9.72 8.15
C LEU A 122 31.97 -10.39 9.37
N ARG A 123 31.29 -11.37 9.98
CA ARG A 123 31.86 -12.18 11.08
C ARG A 123 33.05 -13.02 10.61
N ALA A 124 33.03 -13.50 9.37
CA ALA A 124 34.14 -14.20 8.74
C ALA A 124 35.33 -13.28 8.37
N GLY A 125 35.22 -11.97 8.59
CA GLY A 125 36.30 -11.00 8.40
C GLY A 125 36.30 -10.27 7.06
N LEU A 126 35.24 -10.40 6.26
CA LEU A 126 35.10 -9.65 5.01
C LEU A 126 34.87 -8.16 5.32
N PRO A 127 35.62 -7.22 4.72
CA PRO A 127 35.40 -5.80 4.97
C PRO A 127 34.13 -5.29 4.28
N ARG A 128 33.42 -4.36 4.95
CA ARG A 128 32.14 -3.80 4.47
C ARG A 128 32.22 -3.20 3.07
N SER A 129 33.33 -2.55 2.71
CA SER A 129 33.52 -1.95 1.39
C SER A 129 33.49 -2.99 0.28
N GLN A 130 34.21 -4.10 0.46
CA GLN A 130 34.26 -5.20 -0.52
C GLN A 130 32.95 -5.96 -0.58
N LEU A 131 32.29 -6.21 0.57
CA LEU A 131 30.97 -6.83 0.60
C LEU A 131 29.96 -6.02 -0.24
N ARG A 132 29.98 -4.69 -0.10
CA ARG A 132 29.12 -3.78 -0.87
C ARG A 132 29.41 -3.86 -2.37
N GLU A 133 30.68 -3.86 -2.77
CA GLU A 133 31.08 -3.99 -4.17
C GLU A 133 30.66 -5.34 -4.75
N ALA A 134 30.85 -6.42 -4.00
CA ALA A 134 30.46 -7.76 -4.43
C ALA A 134 28.93 -7.93 -4.54
N TYR A 135 28.15 -7.40 -3.59
CA TYR A 135 26.68 -7.41 -3.66
C TYR A 135 26.15 -6.54 -4.80
N ALA A 136 26.78 -5.39 -5.06
CA ALA A 136 26.43 -4.55 -6.21
C ALA A 136 26.73 -5.26 -7.54
N ALA A 137 27.87 -5.94 -7.64
CA ALA A 137 28.25 -6.73 -8.81
C ALA A 137 27.29 -7.92 -9.03
N ALA A 138 26.98 -8.67 -7.98
CA ALA A 138 26.02 -9.77 -8.02
C ALA A 138 24.63 -9.29 -8.45
N THR A 139 24.18 -8.15 -7.93
CA THR A 139 22.90 -7.54 -8.31
C THR A 139 22.87 -7.15 -9.79
N ALA A 140 23.91 -6.48 -10.28
CA ALA A 140 24.01 -6.07 -11.68
C ALA A 140 23.93 -7.28 -12.62
N GLU A 141 24.58 -8.39 -12.23
CA GLU A 141 24.55 -9.63 -13.00
C GLU A 141 23.20 -10.33 -12.96
N VAL A 142 22.56 -10.44 -11.80
CA VAL A 142 21.20 -10.97 -11.68
C VAL A 142 20.24 -10.21 -12.58
N LEU A 143 20.30 -8.88 -12.58
CA LEU A 143 19.43 -8.04 -13.40
C LEU A 143 19.74 -8.16 -14.90
N ALA A 144 20.99 -8.42 -15.27
CA ALA A 144 21.38 -8.66 -16.66
C ALA A 144 20.93 -10.04 -17.16
N LEU A 145 20.90 -11.05 -16.28
CA LEU A 145 20.48 -12.42 -16.59
C LEU A 145 18.97 -12.60 -16.55
N LEU A 146 18.24 -11.83 -15.74
CA LEU A 146 16.80 -12.00 -15.56
C LEU A 146 16.02 -12.06 -16.90
N PRO A 147 16.30 -11.23 -17.93
CA PRO A 147 15.60 -11.31 -19.20
C PRO A 147 15.84 -12.60 -19.99
N SER A 148 17.00 -13.26 -19.84
CA SER A 148 17.28 -14.52 -20.54
C SER A 148 16.54 -15.71 -19.96
N LEU A 149 16.00 -15.57 -18.73
CA LEU A 149 15.14 -16.56 -18.08
C LEU A 149 13.66 -16.43 -18.48
N SER A 150 13.31 -15.48 -19.37
CA SER A 150 11.94 -15.35 -19.88
C SER A 150 11.57 -16.51 -20.79
N ILE A 151 10.38 -17.08 -20.59
CA ILE A 151 9.93 -18.29 -21.29
C ILE A 151 8.81 -17.99 -22.27
N ARG A 152 7.94 -17.04 -21.91
CA ARG A 152 6.78 -16.67 -22.70
C ARG A 152 6.59 -15.17 -22.66
N SER A 153 5.99 -14.63 -23.71
CA SER A 153 5.55 -13.25 -23.76
C SER A 153 4.06 -13.21 -24.06
N LEU A 154 3.33 -12.28 -23.44
CA LEU A 154 1.94 -12.01 -23.77
C LEU A 154 1.86 -11.38 -25.17
N GLY A 155 1.10 -12.01 -26.07
CA GLY A 155 0.84 -11.47 -27.40
C GLY A 155 -0.01 -10.19 -27.36
N PRO A 156 0.11 -9.28 -28.36
CA PRO A 156 -0.63 -8.03 -28.38
C PRO A 156 -2.15 -8.20 -28.53
N LEU A 157 -2.58 -9.31 -29.15
CA LEU A 157 -3.98 -9.70 -29.40
C LEU A 157 -4.42 -10.90 -28.54
N GLU A 158 -3.60 -11.31 -27.57
CA GLU A 158 -3.84 -12.48 -26.73
C GLU A 158 -4.60 -12.11 -25.45
N ASP A 159 -5.59 -12.93 -25.09
CA ASP A 159 -6.33 -12.78 -23.83
C ASP A 159 -5.36 -12.92 -22.63
N PRO A 160 -5.25 -11.91 -21.74
CA PRO A 160 -4.33 -11.93 -20.62
C PRO A 160 -4.75 -12.87 -19.48
N PHE A 161 -5.91 -13.53 -19.54
CA PHE A 161 -6.43 -14.41 -18.47
C PHE A 161 -5.38 -15.34 -17.86
N TRP A 162 -4.68 -16.11 -18.71
CA TRP A 162 -3.70 -17.10 -18.24
C TRP A 162 -2.46 -16.46 -17.60
N ALA A 163 -2.09 -15.25 -18.00
CA ALA A 163 -0.94 -14.52 -17.46
C ALA A 163 -1.27 -13.86 -16.11
N LEU A 164 -2.54 -13.47 -15.91
CA LEU A 164 -3.00 -12.83 -14.68
C LEU A 164 -3.40 -13.83 -13.59
N TYR A 165 -3.74 -15.07 -13.98
CA TYR A 165 -4.25 -16.08 -13.06
C TYR A 165 -3.32 -16.34 -11.87
N SER A 166 -2.03 -16.55 -12.12
CA SER A 166 -1.05 -16.84 -11.06
C SER A 166 -0.93 -15.71 -10.05
N VAL A 167 -0.86 -14.45 -10.53
CA VAL A 167 -0.75 -13.26 -9.67
C VAL A 167 -1.98 -13.11 -8.78
N MET A 168 -3.17 -13.27 -9.36
CA MET A 168 -4.43 -13.09 -8.63
C MET A 168 -4.71 -14.23 -7.63
N ASN A 169 -4.28 -15.46 -7.94
CA ASN A 169 -4.55 -16.65 -7.13
C ASN A 169 -3.78 -16.67 -5.79
N THR A 170 -2.87 -15.72 -5.55
CA THR A 170 -2.10 -15.62 -4.30
C THR A 170 -2.93 -15.19 -3.07
N HIS A 171 -4.14 -14.66 -3.26
CA HIS A 171 -4.94 -14.03 -2.19
C HIS A 171 -6.03 -14.92 -1.55
N SER A 172 -5.99 -16.23 -1.80
CA SER A 172 -6.91 -17.23 -1.21
C SER A 172 -8.41 -16.87 -1.35
N ALA A 173 -8.81 -16.19 -2.43
CA ALA A 173 -10.22 -15.95 -2.69
C ALA A 173 -10.83 -17.21 -3.34
N SER A 174 -12.10 -17.49 -3.02
CA SER A 174 -12.84 -18.54 -3.71
C SER A 174 -13.20 -18.08 -5.13
N GLN A 175 -13.28 -19.02 -6.09
CA GLN A 175 -13.73 -18.75 -7.46
C GLN A 175 -12.84 -17.75 -8.24
N MET A 176 -11.52 -17.87 -8.10
CA MET A 176 -10.55 -17.00 -8.78
C MET A 176 -10.68 -17.01 -10.30
N ASP A 177 -11.01 -18.17 -10.91
CA ASP A 177 -11.19 -18.29 -12.36
C ASP A 177 -12.19 -17.27 -12.91
N TYR A 178 -13.31 -17.08 -12.21
CA TYR A 178 -14.35 -16.13 -12.62
C TYR A 178 -13.85 -14.69 -12.49
N LEU A 179 -13.24 -14.37 -11.35
CA LEU A 179 -12.71 -13.03 -11.08
C LEU A 179 -11.59 -12.65 -12.08
N THR A 180 -10.67 -13.58 -12.36
CA THR A 180 -9.59 -13.36 -13.32
C THR A 180 -10.13 -13.17 -14.73
N LYS A 181 -11.16 -13.91 -15.16
CA LYS A 181 -11.81 -13.66 -16.47
C LYS A 181 -12.42 -12.26 -16.55
N LEU A 182 -13.07 -11.82 -15.47
CA LEU A 182 -13.69 -10.51 -15.42
C LEU A 182 -12.62 -9.40 -15.47
N VAL A 183 -11.56 -9.51 -14.67
CA VAL A 183 -10.44 -8.56 -14.69
C VAL A 183 -9.72 -8.55 -16.04
N ALA A 184 -9.43 -9.72 -16.61
CA ALA A 184 -8.82 -9.84 -17.94
C ALA A 184 -9.66 -9.17 -19.01
N HIS A 185 -10.98 -9.41 -19.01
CA HIS A 185 -11.91 -8.76 -19.94
C HIS A 185 -11.95 -7.23 -19.76
N ALA A 186 -11.98 -6.73 -18.53
CA ALA A 186 -11.96 -5.30 -18.25
C ALA A 186 -10.66 -4.64 -18.74
N CYS A 187 -9.52 -5.24 -18.45
CA CYS A 187 -8.19 -4.81 -18.90
C CYS A 187 -8.06 -4.85 -20.44
N TRP A 188 -8.60 -5.90 -21.06
CA TRP A 188 -8.61 -6.04 -22.51
C TRP A 188 -9.43 -4.94 -23.19
N ALA A 189 -10.64 -4.70 -22.70
CA ALA A 189 -11.58 -3.74 -23.28
C ALA A 189 -11.17 -2.27 -23.09
N THR A 190 -10.34 -1.98 -22.08
CA THR A 190 -9.83 -0.63 -21.79
C THR A 190 -8.46 -0.33 -22.40
N LYS A 191 -7.85 -1.31 -23.08
CA LYS A 191 -6.59 -1.16 -23.81
C LYS A 191 -6.73 -0.15 -24.94
N GLU A 192 -5.75 0.73 -25.08
CA GLU A 192 -5.70 1.69 -26.18
C GLU A 192 -5.21 1.05 -27.49
N LEU A 193 -5.51 1.71 -28.61
CA LEU A 193 -5.06 1.27 -29.94
C LEU A 193 -3.54 1.30 -30.10
N ASP A 194 -2.84 2.15 -29.36
CA ASP A 194 -1.38 2.23 -29.32
C ASP A 194 -0.74 1.14 -28.43
N GLY A 195 -1.56 0.32 -27.76
CA GLY A 195 -1.13 -0.71 -26.82
C GLY A 195 -0.90 -0.20 -25.40
N SER A 196 -1.07 1.09 -25.13
CA SER A 196 -0.98 1.66 -23.79
C SER A 196 -2.16 1.23 -22.93
N PHE A 197 -1.93 1.20 -21.61
CA PHE A 197 -2.95 0.87 -20.63
C PHE A 197 -2.84 1.81 -19.45
N HIS A 198 -3.97 2.42 -19.08
CA HIS A 198 -4.09 3.30 -17.93
C HIS A 198 -4.92 2.60 -16.85
N ARG A 199 -4.28 2.23 -15.74
CA ARG A 199 -4.94 1.55 -14.60
C ARG A 199 -6.13 2.35 -14.05
N GLU A 200 -6.07 3.68 -14.16
CA GLU A 200 -7.11 4.60 -13.71
C GLU A 200 -8.40 4.46 -14.54
N ARG A 201 -8.41 3.75 -15.67
CA ARG A 201 -9.65 3.50 -16.43
C ARG A 201 -10.42 2.28 -15.95
N VAL A 202 -9.82 1.44 -15.11
CA VAL A 202 -10.47 0.26 -14.53
C VAL A 202 -10.72 0.52 -13.04
N GLY A 203 -11.96 0.82 -12.71
CA GLY A 203 -12.41 0.97 -11.32
C GLY A 203 -12.75 -0.37 -10.69
N VAL A 204 -12.65 -0.46 -9.36
CA VAL A 204 -13.19 -1.58 -8.58
C VAL A 204 -14.17 -1.03 -7.55
N CYS A 205 -15.39 -1.54 -7.57
CA CYS A 205 -16.46 -1.13 -6.67
C CYS A 205 -16.92 -2.35 -5.85
N THR A 206 -16.90 -2.24 -4.53
CA THR A 206 -17.23 -3.35 -3.63
C THR A 206 -18.63 -3.20 -3.04
N LEU A 207 -19.49 -4.19 -3.32
CA LEU A 207 -20.87 -4.25 -2.83
C LEU A 207 -21.07 -5.50 -1.95
N ARG A 208 -21.71 -5.30 -0.80
CA ARG A 208 -22.01 -6.41 0.13
C ARG A 208 -23.23 -7.20 -0.34
N GLY A 209 -23.23 -8.49 -0.01
CA GLY A 209 -24.30 -9.43 -0.31
C GLY A 209 -24.10 -10.13 -1.64
N GLY A 210 -24.64 -11.33 -1.78
CA GLY A 210 -24.47 -12.20 -2.95
C GLY A 210 -23.18 -13.03 -2.92
N ARG A 211 -22.84 -13.61 -4.06
CA ARG A 211 -21.63 -14.41 -4.31
C ARG A 211 -20.66 -13.67 -5.21
N LEU A 212 -19.41 -14.13 -5.28
CA LEU A 212 -18.42 -13.52 -6.18
C LEU A 212 -18.80 -13.69 -7.66
N GLU A 213 -19.46 -14.79 -8.02
CA GLU A 213 -20.06 -15.02 -9.35
C GLU A 213 -21.15 -14.00 -9.75
N ASP A 214 -21.76 -13.31 -8.78
CA ASP A 214 -22.74 -12.25 -9.06
C ASP A 214 -22.06 -10.91 -9.40
N SER A 215 -20.73 -10.87 -9.38
CA SER A 215 -19.95 -9.67 -9.74
C SER A 215 -20.07 -9.41 -11.24
N CYS A 216 -20.07 -8.16 -11.66
CA CYS A 216 -20.26 -7.81 -13.06
C CYS A 216 -19.38 -6.63 -13.49
N LEU A 217 -19.25 -6.47 -14.80
CA LEU A 217 -18.60 -5.32 -15.41
C LEU A 217 -19.65 -4.25 -15.71
N LEU A 218 -19.45 -3.04 -15.18
CA LEU A 218 -20.30 -1.88 -15.42
C LEU A 218 -19.61 -0.92 -16.40
N PRO A 219 -20.35 -0.34 -17.36
CA PRO A 219 -19.80 0.68 -18.25
C PRO A 219 -19.53 1.96 -17.47
N GLY A 220 -18.35 2.54 -17.65
CA GLY A 220 -17.94 3.75 -16.96
C GLY A 220 -17.47 3.52 -15.53
N MET A 221 -17.66 4.53 -14.69
CA MET A 221 -17.22 4.54 -13.30
C MET A 221 -18.38 4.26 -12.36
N ALA A 222 -18.25 3.31 -11.44
CA ALA A 222 -19.27 3.04 -10.45
C ALA A 222 -18.78 3.32 -9.02
N LEU A 223 -19.64 3.94 -8.22
CA LEU A 223 -19.43 4.17 -6.80
C LEU A 223 -20.38 3.32 -5.97
N ALA A 224 -19.87 2.74 -4.87
CA ALA A 224 -20.67 2.06 -3.85
C ALA A 224 -21.44 3.08 -2.98
N ALA A 225 -22.34 3.82 -3.61
CA ALA A 225 -23.12 4.91 -3.05
C ALA A 225 -24.60 4.77 -3.42
N LYS A 226 -25.44 5.53 -2.72
CA LYS A 226 -26.86 5.68 -3.04
C LYS A 226 -27.15 7.16 -3.30
N PRO A 227 -28.06 7.48 -4.24
CA PRO A 227 -28.63 8.81 -4.33
C PRO A 227 -29.31 9.16 -3.00
N CYS A 228 -29.11 10.38 -2.52
CA CYS A 228 -29.69 10.81 -1.25
C CYS A 228 -31.12 11.34 -1.41
N GLY A 229 -31.42 11.95 -2.56
CA GLY A 229 -32.70 12.61 -2.86
C GLY A 229 -33.65 11.78 -3.69
N GLN A 230 -34.68 12.43 -4.22
CA GLN A 230 -35.69 11.82 -5.11
C GLN A 230 -35.16 11.61 -6.53
N VAL A 231 -34.19 12.40 -6.96
CA VAL A 231 -33.58 12.27 -8.29
C VAL A 231 -32.57 11.12 -8.28
N ILE A 232 -32.96 10.00 -8.89
CA ILE A 232 -32.15 8.76 -8.93
C ILE A 232 -31.33 8.59 -10.22
N SER A 233 -31.62 9.38 -11.26
CA SER A 233 -30.93 9.27 -12.55
C SER A 233 -30.99 10.55 -13.37
N VAL A 234 -29.90 10.80 -14.10
CA VAL A 234 -29.75 11.83 -15.14
C VAL A 234 -29.35 11.11 -16.44
N LEU A 235 -30.28 11.01 -17.39
CA LEU A 235 -30.11 10.15 -18.58
C LEU A 235 -29.35 10.78 -19.74
N HIS A 236 -29.21 12.11 -19.77
CA HIS A 236 -28.51 12.83 -20.84
C HIS A 236 -27.86 14.12 -20.30
N GLY A 237 -26.63 14.41 -20.76
CA GLY A 237 -25.96 15.70 -20.51
C GLY A 237 -25.64 15.96 -19.04
N ALA A 238 -25.13 14.95 -18.33
CA ALA A 238 -24.76 15.09 -16.93
C ALA A 238 -23.54 16.02 -16.76
N ARG A 239 -23.71 17.06 -15.95
CA ARG A 239 -22.70 18.01 -15.49
C ARG A 239 -22.47 17.82 -14.00
N VAL A 240 -21.30 17.30 -13.67
CA VAL A 240 -20.94 16.82 -12.34
C VAL A 240 -20.10 17.85 -11.60
N ALA A 241 -20.42 18.10 -10.33
CA ALA A 241 -19.59 18.87 -9.41
C ALA A 241 -19.22 18.02 -8.19
N LEU A 242 -17.97 18.14 -7.75
CA LEU A 242 -17.40 17.37 -6.65
C LEU A 242 -17.11 18.29 -5.46
N PHE A 243 -17.62 17.94 -4.28
CA PHE A 243 -17.47 18.76 -3.07
C PHE A 243 -16.83 17.99 -1.92
N VAL A 244 -15.86 18.63 -1.25
CA VAL A 244 -15.19 18.16 -0.02
C VAL A 244 -15.63 19.04 1.15
N CYS A 245 -16.94 19.26 1.26
CA CYS A 245 -17.56 20.03 2.31
C CYS A 245 -18.95 19.46 2.63
N ALA A 246 -19.59 19.96 3.68
CA ALA A 246 -21.00 19.65 3.92
C ALA A 246 -21.88 20.23 2.80
N PHE A 247 -22.91 19.49 2.40
CA PHE A 247 -23.96 19.96 1.50
C PHE A 247 -25.06 20.61 2.32
N GLY A 248 -24.87 21.90 2.62
CA GLY A 248 -25.77 22.69 3.43
C GLY A 248 -25.05 23.76 4.25
N PRO A 249 -25.51 24.08 5.47
CA PRO A 249 -24.91 25.13 6.27
C PRO A 249 -23.45 24.81 6.58
N ALA A 250 -22.58 25.80 6.37
CA ALA A 250 -21.16 25.66 6.65
C ALA A 250 -20.95 25.38 8.15
N SER A 251 -20.36 24.23 8.48
CA SER A 251 -19.85 23.95 9.82
C SER A 251 -18.41 24.44 9.91
N PRO A 252 -18.12 25.55 10.61
CA PRO A 252 -16.75 26.00 10.78
C PRO A 252 -15.95 24.96 11.57
N ASN A 253 -14.71 24.70 11.13
CA ASN A 253 -13.80 23.78 11.82
C ASN A 253 -13.38 24.32 13.21
N ALA A 254 -13.42 25.64 13.40
CA ALA A 254 -13.23 26.28 14.68
C ALA A 254 -14.59 26.50 15.36
N PRO A 255 -14.71 26.30 16.70
CA PRO A 255 -15.94 26.56 17.42
C PRO A 255 -16.28 28.05 17.34
N ALA A 256 -17.16 28.40 16.41
CA ALA A 256 -17.71 29.74 16.28
C ALA A 256 -19.09 29.76 16.93
N THR A 257 -19.17 30.29 18.15
CA THR A 257 -20.45 30.50 18.83
C THR A 257 -21.05 31.84 18.38
N ALA A 258 -22.13 31.78 17.61
CA ALA A 258 -22.94 32.97 17.33
C ALA A 258 -23.56 33.46 18.65
N ARG A 259 -23.28 34.71 19.04
CA ARG A 259 -23.93 35.35 20.20
C ARG A 259 -25.25 35.95 19.73
N LEU A 260 -26.36 35.37 20.20
CA LEU A 260 -27.72 35.80 19.86
C LEU A 260 -28.39 36.31 21.13
N SER A 261 -28.68 37.61 21.17
CA SER A 261 -29.16 38.29 22.38
C SER A 261 -30.69 38.44 22.42
N SER A 262 -31.37 38.33 21.27
CA SER A 262 -32.82 38.50 21.16
C SER A 262 -33.48 37.43 20.27
N SER A 263 -34.79 37.22 20.46
CA SER A 263 -35.60 36.35 19.59
C SER A 263 -35.64 36.83 18.13
N ALA A 264 -35.54 38.15 17.92
CA ALA A 264 -35.47 38.73 16.57
C ALA A 264 -34.16 38.38 15.87
N ASP A 265 -33.04 38.33 16.60
CA ASP A 265 -31.74 37.96 16.03
C ASP A 265 -31.68 36.48 15.63
N LEU A 266 -32.30 35.61 16.44
CA LEU A 266 -32.46 34.18 16.12
C LEU A 266 -33.21 33.98 14.80
N THR A 267 -34.33 34.68 14.60
CA THR A 267 -35.12 34.56 13.37
C THR A 267 -34.40 35.13 12.15
N LYS A 268 -33.67 36.25 12.29
CA LYS A 268 -32.81 36.80 11.23
C LYS A 268 -31.69 35.84 10.85
N PHE A 269 -31.02 35.24 11.83
CA PHE A 269 -29.95 34.28 11.60
C PHE A 269 -30.43 33.04 10.83
N ARG A 270 -31.60 32.49 11.22
CA ARG A 270 -32.24 31.37 10.51
C ARG A 270 -32.56 31.73 9.06
N LYS A 271 -33.29 32.83 8.85
CA LYS A 271 -33.64 33.30 7.50
C LYS A 271 -32.42 33.59 6.64
N GLY A 272 -31.38 34.20 7.20
CA GLY A 272 -30.13 34.48 6.49
C GLY A 272 -29.40 33.20 6.08
N SER A 273 -29.40 32.19 6.94
CA SER A 273 -28.79 30.87 6.65
C SER A 273 -29.56 30.13 5.54
N GLU A 274 -30.89 30.15 5.58
CA GLU A 274 -31.75 29.58 4.55
C GLU A 274 -31.54 30.27 3.20
N GLN A 275 -31.54 31.61 3.17
CA GLN A 275 -31.28 32.39 1.96
C GLN A 275 -29.88 32.15 1.38
N LEU A 276 -28.87 31.91 2.23
CA LEU A 276 -27.52 31.60 1.77
C LEU A 276 -27.49 30.25 1.04
N ILE A 277 -28.14 29.24 1.62
CA ILE A 277 -28.23 27.89 1.02
C ILE A 277 -29.02 27.96 -0.29
N GLU A 278 -30.15 28.65 -0.32
CA GLU A 278 -30.94 28.83 -1.55
C GLU A 278 -30.12 29.52 -2.64
N LYS A 279 -29.34 30.55 -2.31
CA LYS A 279 -28.43 31.22 -3.25
C LYS A 279 -27.35 30.27 -3.78
N GLN A 280 -26.74 29.45 -2.92
CA GLN A 280 -25.71 28.50 -3.33
C GLN A 280 -26.29 27.43 -4.27
N VAL A 281 -27.45 26.86 -3.95
CA VAL A 281 -28.12 25.89 -4.84
C VAL A 281 -28.53 26.55 -6.15
N ALA A 282 -29.06 27.78 -6.12
CA ALA A 282 -29.39 28.53 -7.33
C ALA A 282 -28.16 28.82 -8.21
N GLN A 283 -26.98 29.06 -7.61
CA GLN A 283 -25.72 29.21 -8.35
C GLN A 283 -25.33 27.91 -9.08
N LEU A 284 -25.55 26.75 -8.45
CA LEU A 284 -25.31 25.45 -9.11
C LEU A 284 -26.23 25.25 -10.32
N VAL A 285 -27.52 25.59 -10.18
CA VAL A 285 -28.50 25.55 -11.27
C VAL A 285 -28.11 26.51 -12.40
N THR A 286 -27.68 27.72 -12.07
CA THR A 286 -27.22 28.73 -13.05
C THR A 286 -25.99 28.23 -13.81
N ALA A 287 -25.10 27.48 -13.15
CA ALA A 287 -23.96 26.81 -13.79
C ALA A 287 -24.35 25.52 -14.55
N SER A 288 -25.64 25.19 -14.61
CA SER A 288 -26.22 23.99 -15.22
C SER A 288 -25.68 22.68 -14.65
N ILE A 289 -25.38 22.64 -13.35
CA ILE A 289 -24.96 21.41 -12.66
C ILE A 289 -26.20 20.62 -12.30
N ASN A 290 -26.26 19.35 -12.71
CA ASN A 290 -27.37 18.43 -12.44
C ASN A 290 -26.96 17.21 -11.62
N VAL A 291 -25.65 16.99 -11.39
CA VAL A 291 -25.15 15.93 -10.51
C VAL A 291 -24.13 16.53 -9.54
N VAL A 292 -24.30 16.23 -8.26
CA VAL A 292 -23.45 16.70 -7.17
C VAL A 292 -22.99 15.50 -6.36
N VAL A 293 -21.67 15.31 -6.27
CA VAL A 293 -21.05 14.29 -5.42
C VAL A 293 -20.38 14.97 -4.24
N VAL A 294 -20.71 14.51 -3.03
CA VAL A 294 -20.31 15.17 -1.78
C VAL A 294 -19.60 14.18 -0.88
N TRP A 295 -18.40 14.54 -0.43
CA TRP A 295 -17.73 13.89 0.69
C TRP A 295 -17.86 14.76 1.94
N GLY A 296 -18.99 14.59 2.62
CA GLY A 296 -19.39 15.40 3.77
C GLY A 296 -20.81 15.08 4.22
N ASN A 297 -21.28 15.79 5.25
CA ASN A 297 -22.65 15.66 5.73
C ASN A 297 -23.63 16.35 4.78
N ILE A 298 -24.80 15.76 4.60
CA ILE A 298 -25.86 16.30 3.74
C ILE A 298 -26.99 16.77 4.64
N ASN A 299 -27.42 18.02 4.45
CA ASN A 299 -28.56 18.58 5.16
C ASN A 299 -29.85 18.29 4.36
N GLU A 300 -30.88 17.77 5.03
CA GLU A 300 -32.18 17.42 4.44
C GLU A 300 -32.88 18.63 3.79
N ASN A 301 -32.80 19.82 4.39
CA ASN A 301 -33.41 21.03 3.82
C ASN A 301 -32.71 21.44 2.51
N THR A 302 -31.38 21.31 2.46
CA THR A 302 -30.62 21.59 1.23
C THR A 302 -30.87 20.54 0.17
N LEU A 303 -31.02 19.27 0.57
CA LEU A 303 -31.34 18.16 -0.31
C LEU A 303 -32.73 18.34 -0.95
N THR A 304 -33.75 18.68 -0.16
CA THR A 304 -35.11 18.94 -0.69
C THR A 304 -35.14 20.13 -1.65
N LEU A 305 -34.30 21.15 -1.44
CA LEU A 305 -34.12 22.23 -2.41
C LEU A 305 -33.46 21.72 -3.70
N ALA A 306 -32.40 20.92 -3.60
CA ALA A 306 -31.72 20.33 -4.75
C ALA A 306 -32.67 19.45 -5.58
N ASP A 307 -33.51 18.64 -4.93
CA ASP A 307 -34.53 17.82 -5.57
C ASP A 307 -35.55 18.66 -6.36
N LYS A 308 -36.01 19.79 -5.80
CA LYS A 308 -36.93 20.71 -6.52
C LYS A 308 -36.32 21.26 -7.81
N TYR A 309 -35.01 21.44 -7.84
CA TYR A 309 -34.27 21.89 -9.02
C TYR A 309 -33.80 20.73 -9.93
N GLY A 310 -34.12 19.48 -9.58
CA GLY A 310 -33.74 18.31 -10.37
C GLY A 310 -32.26 17.94 -10.29
N ILE A 311 -31.56 18.32 -9.21
CA ILE A 311 -30.14 18.01 -9.01
C ILE A 311 -30.02 16.68 -8.26
N MET A 312 -29.33 15.71 -8.87
CA MET A 312 -28.97 14.44 -8.23
C MET A 312 -27.84 14.66 -7.22
N VAL A 313 -28.08 14.30 -5.96
CA VAL A 313 -27.07 14.40 -4.89
C VAL A 313 -26.62 13.01 -4.46
N ILE A 314 -25.30 12.78 -4.46
CA ILE A 314 -24.67 11.50 -4.14
C ILE A 314 -23.68 11.72 -3.00
N GLN A 315 -23.75 10.90 -1.96
CA GLN A 315 -22.76 10.91 -0.88
C GLN A 315 -21.64 9.91 -1.15
N ALA A 316 -20.42 10.39 -1.32
CA ALA A 316 -19.25 9.53 -1.43
C ALA A 316 -18.82 9.02 -0.04
N ARG A 317 -18.43 7.75 0.05
CA ARG A 317 -17.97 7.13 1.30
C ARG A 317 -16.47 7.33 1.53
N SER A 318 -15.70 7.32 0.46
CA SER A 318 -14.24 7.38 0.50
C SER A 318 -13.71 8.64 -0.16
N ARG A 319 -12.68 9.22 0.46
CA ARG A 319 -11.91 10.29 -0.18
C ARG A 319 -11.21 9.80 -1.45
N ARG A 320 -10.86 8.50 -1.53
CA ARG A 320 -10.22 7.91 -2.71
C ARG A 320 -11.15 8.01 -3.93
N ASP A 321 -12.42 7.64 -3.76
CA ASP A 321 -13.45 7.73 -4.79
C ASP A 321 -13.60 9.15 -5.35
N MET A 322 -13.51 10.17 -4.47
CA MET A 322 -13.58 11.57 -4.88
C MET A 322 -12.39 12.00 -5.72
N VAL A 323 -11.18 11.63 -5.30
CA VAL A 323 -9.95 11.92 -6.07
C VAL A 323 -10.01 11.21 -7.41
N TYR A 324 -10.43 9.95 -7.41
CA TYR A 324 -10.57 9.14 -8.61
C TYR A 324 -11.58 9.75 -9.61
N LEU A 325 -12.78 10.13 -9.13
CA LEU A 325 -13.75 10.86 -9.96
C LEU A 325 -13.20 12.20 -10.46
N SER A 326 -12.44 12.92 -9.65
CA SER A 326 -11.84 14.22 -10.02
C SER A 326 -10.87 14.07 -11.18
N GLU A 327 -10.03 13.03 -11.15
CA GLU A 327 -9.05 12.72 -12.21
C GLU A 327 -9.74 12.32 -13.51
N VAL A 328 -10.70 11.38 -13.45
CA VAL A 328 -11.37 10.87 -14.66
C VAL A 328 -12.33 11.90 -15.27
N LEU A 329 -13.08 12.65 -14.45
CA LEU A 329 -13.97 13.71 -14.94
C LEU A 329 -13.23 14.99 -15.33
N GLY A 330 -11.96 15.13 -14.95
CA GLY A 330 -11.17 16.36 -15.13
C GLY A 330 -11.76 17.58 -14.40
N THR A 331 -12.40 17.38 -13.24
CA THR A 331 -13.11 18.42 -12.50
C THR A 331 -12.49 18.62 -11.11
N PRO A 332 -12.26 19.87 -10.64
CA PRO A 332 -11.62 20.11 -9.36
C PRO A 332 -12.53 19.77 -8.17
N LEU A 333 -11.92 19.30 -7.09
CA LEU A 333 -12.57 19.11 -5.80
C LEU A 333 -12.82 20.47 -5.13
N MET A 334 -14.09 20.82 -4.93
CA MET A 334 -14.48 22.12 -4.38
C MET A 334 -14.57 22.05 -2.85
N PRO A 335 -13.86 22.94 -2.10
CA PRO A 335 -13.94 22.97 -0.64
C PRO A 335 -15.16 23.72 -0.10
N TYR A 336 -15.92 24.39 -0.97
CA TYR A 336 -17.13 25.14 -0.63
C TYR A 336 -18.21 24.86 -1.68
N LEU A 337 -19.48 25.06 -1.30
CA LEU A 337 -20.65 24.85 -2.16
C LEU A 337 -20.79 25.97 -3.21
N ILE A 338 -19.84 26.03 -4.12
CA ILE A 338 -19.73 26.99 -5.22
C ILE A 338 -19.50 26.18 -6.50
N PRO A 339 -20.14 26.54 -7.63
CA PRO A 339 -19.93 25.82 -8.88
C PRO A 339 -18.44 25.83 -9.30
N PRO A 340 -17.86 24.68 -9.72
CA PRO A 340 -16.51 24.64 -10.26
C PRO A 340 -16.44 25.40 -11.60
N LEU A 341 -15.29 26.02 -11.89
CA LEU A 341 -15.05 26.66 -13.19
C LEU A 341 -15.17 25.66 -14.36
N LYS A 342 -14.73 24.43 -14.13
CA LYS A 342 -14.78 23.32 -15.09
C LYS A 342 -15.56 22.15 -14.48
N PRO A 343 -16.90 22.10 -14.63
CA PRO A 343 -17.67 20.95 -14.18
C PRO A 343 -17.32 19.72 -15.01
N GLY A 344 -17.33 18.55 -14.36
CA GLY A 344 -17.17 17.27 -15.02
C GLY A 344 -18.33 17.00 -15.97
N LYS A 345 -18.11 16.20 -17.01
CA LYS A 345 -19.14 15.84 -18.00
C LYS A 345 -19.25 14.33 -18.12
N CYS A 346 -20.47 13.82 -18.03
CA CYS A 346 -20.85 12.44 -18.34
C CYS A 346 -22.06 12.44 -19.27
N GLN A 347 -22.28 11.35 -19.98
CA GLN A 347 -23.50 11.17 -20.75
C GLN A 347 -24.67 10.87 -19.82
N ARG A 348 -24.50 9.87 -18.94
CA ARG A 348 -25.53 9.39 -18.02
C ARG A 348 -24.96 9.20 -16.63
N VAL A 349 -25.80 9.46 -15.63
CA VAL A 349 -25.55 9.06 -14.24
C VAL A 349 -26.81 8.41 -13.71
N TYR A 350 -26.73 7.16 -13.26
CA TYR A 350 -27.90 6.43 -12.81
C TYR A 350 -27.57 5.47 -11.67
N GLN A 351 -28.58 5.20 -10.85
CA GLN A 351 -28.51 4.12 -9.88
C GLN A 351 -28.64 2.78 -10.60
N GLN A 352 -27.70 1.88 -10.34
CA GLN A 352 -27.73 0.49 -10.76
C GLN A 352 -27.94 -0.40 -9.53
N ASP A 353 -29.01 -1.17 -9.56
CA ASP A 353 -29.33 -2.15 -8.53
C ASP A 353 -28.62 -3.47 -8.88
N LEU A 354 -27.80 -3.97 -7.95
CA LEU A 354 -27.05 -5.22 -8.06
C LEU A 354 -27.42 -6.12 -6.88
N GLY A 355 -28.69 -6.50 -6.82
CA GLY A 355 -29.28 -7.27 -5.72
C GLY A 355 -29.47 -6.43 -4.46
N GLU A 356 -28.74 -6.75 -3.38
CA GLU A 356 -28.80 -6.01 -2.11
C GLU A 356 -27.90 -4.77 -2.10
N GLY A 357 -26.93 -4.73 -3.02
CA GLY A 357 -26.01 -3.62 -3.21
C GLY A 357 -26.55 -2.63 -4.24
N MET A 358 -26.35 -1.34 -3.98
CA MET A 358 -26.63 -0.27 -4.93
C MET A 358 -25.32 0.39 -5.32
N ALA A 359 -25.15 0.67 -6.60
CA ALA A 359 -24.07 1.50 -7.11
C ALA A 359 -24.64 2.67 -7.91
N VAL A 360 -23.91 3.78 -7.94
CA VAL A 360 -24.18 4.87 -8.88
C VAL A 360 -23.14 4.83 -9.98
N VAL A 361 -23.61 4.73 -11.22
CA VAL A 361 -22.78 4.59 -12.42
C VAL A 361 -22.71 5.91 -13.18
N PHE A 362 -21.50 6.32 -13.55
CA PHE A 362 -21.19 7.46 -14.39
C PHE A 362 -20.70 6.93 -15.74
N GLU A 363 -21.49 7.15 -16.79
CA GLU A 363 -21.24 6.61 -18.14
C GLU A 363 -20.87 7.73 -19.12
N TRP A 364 -19.91 7.46 -20.01
CA TRP A 364 -19.46 8.39 -21.05
C TRP A 364 -19.80 7.88 -22.44
N GLU A 365 -20.10 8.83 -23.33
CA GLU A 365 -20.26 8.59 -24.76
C GLU A 365 -18.87 8.61 -25.42
N CYS A 366 -18.01 7.64 -25.08
CA CYS A 366 -16.68 7.54 -25.67
C CYS A 366 -16.49 6.16 -26.33
N PRO A 367 -16.59 6.08 -27.68
CA PRO A 367 -16.50 4.79 -28.38
C PRO A 367 -15.07 4.25 -28.51
N ALA A 368 -14.03 5.08 -28.28
CA ALA A 368 -12.64 4.68 -28.54
C ALA A 368 -12.00 3.90 -27.37
N THR A 369 -12.18 4.34 -26.12
CA THR A 369 -11.60 3.70 -24.94
C THR A 369 -12.51 3.92 -23.72
N PRO A 370 -13.41 2.99 -23.38
CA PRO A 370 -14.32 3.17 -22.25
C PRO A 370 -13.57 3.02 -20.91
N ALA A 371 -13.92 3.85 -19.93
CA ALA A 371 -13.66 3.49 -18.53
C ALA A 371 -14.63 2.36 -18.14
N LEU A 372 -14.18 1.42 -17.32
CA LEU A 372 -14.98 0.28 -16.89
C LEU A 372 -14.84 0.10 -15.38
N THR A 373 -15.90 -0.37 -14.73
CA THR A 373 -15.85 -0.69 -13.30
C THR A 373 -16.23 -2.13 -13.04
N ILE A 374 -15.37 -2.81 -12.31
CA ILE A 374 -15.60 -4.14 -11.80
C ILE A 374 -16.43 -4.00 -10.51
N ALA A 375 -17.71 -4.32 -10.58
CA ALA A 375 -18.59 -4.35 -9.42
C ALA A 375 -18.48 -5.73 -8.74
N LEU A 376 -17.69 -5.80 -7.69
CA LEU A 376 -17.48 -7.01 -6.89
C LEU A 376 -18.59 -7.19 -5.88
N ARG A 377 -19.11 -8.42 -5.81
CA ARG A 377 -20.08 -8.86 -4.82
C ARG A 377 -19.50 -9.94 -3.92
N GLY A 378 -19.97 -10.01 -2.68
CA GLY A 378 -19.49 -11.00 -1.73
C GLY A 378 -20.28 -11.02 -0.43
N ALA A 379 -20.38 -12.22 0.16
CA ALA A 379 -21.13 -12.45 1.38
C ALA A 379 -20.48 -11.79 2.61
N THR A 380 -19.14 -11.83 2.70
CA THR A 380 -18.37 -11.28 3.83
C THR A 380 -17.55 -10.07 3.41
N ALA A 381 -17.37 -9.12 4.32
CA ALA A 381 -16.56 -7.94 4.06
C ALA A 381 -15.08 -8.31 3.85
N GLU A 382 -14.62 -9.38 4.49
CA GLU A 382 -13.26 -9.91 4.40
C GLU A 382 -13.00 -10.54 3.04
N GLY A 383 -13.92 -11.40 2.57
CA GLY A 383 -13.82 -12.02 1.24
C GLY A 383 -13.83 -10.96 0.13
N LEU A 384 -14.68 -9.95 0.27
CA LEU A 384 -14.78 -8.85 -0.67
C LEU A 384 -13.50 -7.99 -0.73
N LYS A 385 -12.86 -7.72 0.42
CA LYS A 385 -11.55 -7.05 0.45
C LYS A 385 -10.45 -7.88 -0.20
N SER A 386 -10.47 -9.21 -0.02
CA SER A 386 -9.49 -10.10 -0.67
C SER A 386 -9.68 -10.09 -2.19
N ALA A 387 -10.92 -10.16 -2.65
CA ALA A 387 -11.26 -10.09 -4.07
C ALA A 387 -10.91 -8.72 -4.68
N GLU A 388 -11.18 -7.62 -3.96
CA GLU A 388 -10.79 -6.26 -4.35
C GLU A 388 -9.27 -6.15 -4.52
N GLN A 389 -8.51 -6.64 -3.54
CA GLN A 389 -7.05 -6.64 -3.59
C GLN A 389 -6.55 -7.48 -4.78
N ALA A 390 -7.08 -8.68 -4.99
CA ALA A 390 -6.71 -9.54 -6.11
C ALA A 390 -7.04 -8.88 -7.47
N ALA A 391 -8.16 -8.18 -7.59
CA ALA A 391 -8.51 -7.42 -8.79
C ALA A 391 -7.48 -6.32 -9.09
N TYR A 392 -7.08 -5.53 -8.09
CA TYR A 392 -6.04 -4.52 -8.25
C TYR A 392 -4.69 -5.13 -8.64
N HIS A 393 -4.29 -6.26 -8.03
CA HIS A 393 -3.06 -6.96 -8.44
C HIS A 393 -3.11 -7.42 -9.90
N GLY A 394 -4.27 -7.91 -10.37
CA GLY A 394 -4.46 -8.27 -11.78
C GLY A 394 -4.36 -7.05 -12.72
N ILE A 395 -4.94 -5.92 -12.33
CA ILE A 395 -4.87 -4.66 -13.09
C ILE A 395 -3.42 -4.15 -13.17
N ASP A 396 -2.69 -4.15 -12.05
CA ASP A 396 -1.29 -3.70 -11.99
C ASP A 396 -0.35 -4.66 -12.74
N ALA A 397 -0.62 -5.96 -12.70
CA ALA A 397 0.13 -6.96 -13.47
C ALA A 397 -0.10 -6.78 -14.98
N TYR A 398 -1.33 -6.51 -15.42
CA TYR A 398 -1.60 -6.21 -16.82
C TYR A 398 -0.91 -4.91 -17.27
N PHE A 399 -0.92 -3.88 -16.42
CA PHE A 399 -0.18 -2.64 -16.67
C PHE A 399 1.31 -2.89 -16.92
N GLN A 400 1.93 -3.77 -16.14
CA GLN A 400 3.33 -4.17 -16.35
C GLN A 400 3.52 -4.96 -17.65
N LEU A 401 2.61 -5.86 -17.97
CA LEU A 401 2.67 -6.65 -19.21
C LEU A 401 2.53 -5.78 -20.46
N CYS A 402 1.81 -4.66 -20.38
CA CYS A 402 1.76 -3.67 -21.45
C CYS A 402 3.09 -2.92 -21.62
N GLN A 403 3.92 -2.80 -20.57
CA GLN A 403 5.25 -2.19 -20.64
C GLN A 403 6.31 -3.18 -21.14
N ASP A 404 6.29 -4.40 -20.60
CA ASP A 404 7.15 -5.50 -21.02
C ASP A 404 6.36 -6.81 -20.96
N PRO A 405 6.04 -7.43 -22.11
CA PRO A 405 5.16 -8.59 -22.15
C PRO A 405 5.82 -9.88 -21.65
N ARG A 406 7.12 -9.85 -21.33
CA ARG A 406 7.89 -11.05 -20.94
C ARG A 406 7.52 -11.54 -19.54
N LEU A 407 7.30 -12.85 -19.47
CA LEU A 407 6.98 -13.58 -18.26
C LEU A 407 8.10 -14.55 -17.89
N LEU A 408 8.30 -14.68 -16.58
CA LEU A 408 9.28 -15.53 -15.93
C LEU A 408 8.57 -16.73 -15.28
N PRO A 409 9.29 -17.85 -15.06
CA PRO A 409 8.73 -18.96 -14.31
C PRO A 409 8.56 -18.56 -12.83
N GLY A 410 7.34 -18.62 -12.33
CA GLY A 410 7.04 -18.31 -10.93
C GLY A 410 7.38 -19.44 -9.95
N ALA A 411 6.69 -19.45 -8.80
CA ALA A 411 6.81 -20.50 -7.77
C ALA A 411 8.25 -20.75 -7.26
N GLY A 412 9.10 -19.73 -7.24
CA GLY A 412 10.49 -19.84 -6.78
C GLY A 412 11.48 -20.39 -7.82
N ALA A 413 11.01 -20.76 -9.02
CA ALA A 413 11.86 -21.32 -10.07
C ALA A 413 12.89 -20.31 -10.59
N THR A 414 12.47 -19.05 -10.80
CA THR A 414 13.39 -17.97 -11.20
C THR A 414 14.48 -17.74 -10.15
N GLU A 415 14.11 -17.71 -8.87
CA GLU A 415 15.05 -17.53 -7.76
C GLU A 415 16.06 -18.68 -7.69
N MET A 416 15.62 -19.92 -7.88
CA MET A 416 16.50 -21.09 -7.90
C MET A 416 17.44 -21.08 -9.12
N ALA A 417 16.93 -20.70 -10.30
CA ALA A 417 17.75 -20.57 -11.50
C ALA A 417 18.86 -19.53 -11.32
N LEU A 418 18.53 -18.36 -10.77
CA LEU A 418 19.50 -17.32 -10.42
C LEU A 418 20.49 -17.80 -9.35
N ALA A 419 20.01 -18.51 -8.32
CA ALA A 419 20.86 -19.07 -7.28
C ALA A 419 21.89 -20.07 -7.85
N LYS A 420 21.49 -20.92 -8.81
CA LYS A 420 22.39 -21.83 -9.51
C LYS A 420 23.49 -21.06 -10.24
N ILE A 421 23.11 -20.09 -11.08
CA ILE A 421 24.05 -19.33 -11.91
C ILE A 421 25.05 -18.56 -11.02
N LEU A 422 24.57 -17.89 -9.98
CA LEU A 422 25.42 -17.19 -9.04
C LEU A 422 26.33 -18.13 -8.25
N SER A 423 25.85 -19.32 -7.89
CA SER A 423 26.67 -20.31 -7.18
C SER A 423 27.81 -20.80 -8.05
N GLU A 424 27.53 -21.16 -9.31
CA GLU A 424 28.53 -21.60 -10.27
C GLU A 424 29.57 -20.51 -10.57
N LYS A 425 29.15 -19.25 -10.59
CA LYS A 425 30.08 -18.13 -10.77
C LYS A 425 30.89 -17.88 -9.50
N GLY A 426 30.25 -17.88 -8.33
CA GLY A 426 30.90 -17.71 -7.04
C GLY A 426 32.00 -18.74 -6.78
N SER A 427 31.80 -19.99 -7.22
CA SER A 427 32.83 -21.04 -7.13
C SER A 427 34.01 -20.87 -8.09
N ARG A 428 33.84 -20.11 -9.19
CA ARG A 428 34.91 -19.82 -10.16
C ARG A 428 35.68 -18.55 -9.85
N LEU A 429 35.06 -17.62 -9.13
CA LEU A 429 35.68 -16.35 -8.76
C LEU A 429 36.72 -16.58 -7.68
N GLU A 430 37.96 -16.20 -7.97
CA GLU A 430 39.03 -16.17 -6.98
C GLU A 430 38.88 -14.96 -6.04
N GLY A 431 39.38 -15.09 -4.82
CA GLY A 431 39.39 -14.04 -3.82
C GLY A 431 38.07 -13.85 -3.07
N LEU A 432 37.90 -12.66 -2.51
CA LEU A 432 36.86 -12.36 -1.53
C LEU A 432 35.46 -12.11 -2.12
N ASN A 433 35.36 -12.01 -3.46
CA ASN A 433 34.09 -11.85 -4.17
C ASN A 433 33.30 -13.17 -4.29
N GLY A 434 33.99 -14.31 -4.41
CA GLY A 434 33.35 -15.63 -4.53
C GLY A 434 32.37 -15.96 -3.39
N PRO A 435 32.79 -15.82 -2.11
CA PRO A 435 31.91 -16.03 -0.96
C PRO A 435 30.67 -15.15 -0.94
N ALA A 436 30.78 -13.89 -1.38
CA ALA A 436 29.64 -12.97 -1.44
C ALA A 436 28.60 -13.39 -2.49
N PHE A 437 29.04 -13.89 -3.64
CA PHE A 437 28.15 -14.45 -4.68
C PHE A 437 27.43 -15.71 -4.19
N LEU A 438 28.14 -16.60 -3.49
CA LEU A 438 27.57 -17.79 -2.88
C LEU A 438 26.53 -17.43 -1.81
N ALA A 439 26.82 -16.42 -0.98
CA ALA A 439 25.90 -15.95 0.04
C ALA A 439 24.64 -15.30 -0.57
N PHE A 440 24.78 -14.56 -1.67
CA PHE A 440 23.64 -14.05 -2.43
C PHE A 440 22.78 -15.19 -3.00
N ALA A 441 23.43 -16.23 -3.56
CA ALA A 441 22.73 -17.42 -4.05
C ALA A 441 21.98 -18.17 -2.94
N GLN A 442 22.52 -18.23 -1.73
CA GLN A 442 21.83 -18.79 -0.57
C GLN A 442 20.64 -17.93 -0.15
N ALA A 443 20.76 -16.60 -0.19
CA ALA A 443 19.64 -15.71 0.12
C ALA A 443 18.47 -15.91 -0.87
N LEU A 444 18.75 -16.12 -2.16
CA LEU A 444 17.71 -16.42 -3.16
C LEU A 444 16.98 -17.74 -2.87
N GLN A 445 17.67 -18.76 -2.36
CA GLN A 445 17.08 -20.06 -2.00
C GLN A 445 16.11 -19.98 -0.82
N SER A 446 16.21 -18.96 0.04
CA SER A 446 15.30 -18.78 1.18
C SER A 446 13.83 -18.54 0.78
N LEU A 447 13.58 -18.08 -0.45
CA LEU A 447 12.24 -17.80 -0.96
C LEU A 447 11.46 -19.09 -1.30
N PRO A 448 11.99 -20.01 -2.14
CA PRO A 448 11.35 -21.32 -2.33
C PRO A 448 11.29 -22.14 -1.04
N GLU A 449 12.26 -22.02 -0.13
CA GLU A 449 12.17 -22.62 1.21
C GLU A 449 10.93 -22.14 1.97
N THR A 450 10.67 -20.83 1.95
CA THR A 450 9.49 -20.24 2.60
C THR A 450 8.19 -20.72 1.94
N LEU A 451 8.16 -20.88 0.61
CA LEU A 451 6.99 -21.42 -0.10
C LEU A 451 6.71 -22.86 0.33
N ALA A 452 7.74 -23.70 0.41
CA ALA A 452 7.61 -25.09 0.84
C ALA A 452 7.14 -25.19 2.30
N GLU A 453 7.69 -24.35 3.18
CA GLU A 453 7.28 -24.26 4.59
C GLU A 453 5.80 -23.88 4.72
N ASN A 454 5.34 -22.89 3.98
CA ASN A 454 3.95 -22.42 4.04
C ASN A 454 2.96 -23.40 3.38
N ALA A 455 3.40 -24.19 2.40
CA ALA A 455 2.62 -25.31 1.84
C ALA A 455 2.55 -26.52 2.79
N GLY A 456 3.35 -26.56 3.86
CA GLY A 456 3.41 -27.69 4.79
C GLY A 456 4.23 -28.87 4.26
N LEU A 457 5.08 -28.63 3.26
CA LEU A 457 5.96 -29.65 2.67
C LEU A 457 7.23 -29.83 3.49
N VAL A 458 7.89 -30.97 3.32
CA VAL A 458 9.20 -31.24 3.92
C VAL A 458 10.26 -30.45 3.14
N VAL A 459 10.64 -29.28 3.69
CA VAL A 459 11.53 -28.31 3.03
C VAL A 459 12.83 -28.94 2.50
N SER A 460 13.46 -29.82 3.28
CA SER A 460 14.72 -30.46 2.87
C SER A 460 14.59 -31.34 1.63
N GLU A 461 13.47 -32.04 1.48
CA GLU A 461 13.22 -32.93 0.33
C GLU A 461 12.95 -32.09 -0.91
N VAL A 462 12.01 -31.14 -0.81
CA VAL A 462 11.64 -30.24 -1.91
C VAL A 462 12.86 -29.47 -2.42
N MET A 463 13.67 -28.92 -1.51
CA MET A 463 14.86 -28.16 -1.89
C MET A 463 15.94 -29.04 -2.51
N ALA A 464 16.11 -30.28 -2.05
CA ALA A 464 17.05 -31.23 -2.63
C ALA A 464 16.64 -31.62 -4.06
N GLU A 465 15.37 -31.94 -4.28
CA GLU A 465 14.82 -32.28 -5.59
C GLU A 465 14.90 -31.09 -6.56
N MET A 466 14.46 -29.90 -6.12
CA MET A 466 14.50 -28.68 -6.91
C MET A 466 15.95 -28.34 -7.31
N LYS A 467 16.91 -28.43 -6.38
CA LYS A 467 18.32 -28.20 -6.66
C LYS A 467 18.87 -29.21 -7.66
N GLY A 468 18.51 -30.50 -7.52
CA GLY A 468 18.90 -31.55 -8.48
C GLY A 468 18.37 -31.29 -9.89
N ALA A 469 17.10 -30.90 -10.02
CA ALA A 469 16.47 -30.60 -11.30
C ALA A 469 17.10 -29.37 -11.98
N HIS A 470 17.34 -28.30 -11.22
CA HIS A 470 18.00 -27.10 -11.74
C HIS A 470 19.44 -27.38 -12.14
N GLN A 471 20.19 -28.20 -11.37
CA GLN A 471 21.53 -28.65 -11.74
C GLN A 471 21.54 -29.44 -13.05
N ALA A 472 20.56 -30.33 -13.26
CA ALA A 472 20.36 -31.07 -14.50
C ALA A 472 19.94 -30.19 -15.71
N GLY A 473 19.69 -28.90 -15.49
CA GLY A 473 19.37 -27.93 -16.54
C GLY A 473 17.88 -27.60 -16.68
N ASN A 474 17.01 -28.22 -15.86
CA ASN A 474 15.59 -27.91 -15.85
C ASN A 474 15.30 -26.70 -14.94
N LEU A 475 15.30 -25.51 -15.53
CA LEU A 475 15.05 -24.25 -14.81
C LEU A 475 13.55 -23.96 -14.56
N LEU A 476 12.67 -24.85 -15.03
CA LEU A 476 11.21 -24.68 -14.98
C LEU A 476 10.57 -25.32 -13.75
N VAL A 477 11.39 -25.84 -12.84
CA VAL A 477 10.91 -26.52 -11.64
C VAL A 477 10.72 -25.52 -10.50
N GLY A 478 9.49 -25.47 -9.98
CA GLY A 478 9.03 -24.60 -8.90
C GLY A 478 8.45 -25.39 -7.73
N VAL A 479 8.05 -24.68 -6.68
CA VAL A 479 7.35 -25.26 -5.51
C VAL A 479 5.84 -25.21 -5.72
N GLY A 480 5.19 -26.38 -5.73
CA GLY A 480 3.74 -26.54 -5.78
C GLY A 480 3.13 -26.88 -4.42
N VAL A 481 1.87 -27.32 -4.44
CA VAL A 481 1.10 -27.67 -3.23
C VAL A 481 1.51 -29.03 -2.67
N GLU A 482 1.77 -29.99 -3.55
CA GLU A 482 2.06 -31.39 -3.19
C GLU A 482 3.53 -31.79 -3.42
N GLY A 483 4.40 -30.85 -3.77
CA GLY A 483 5.80 -31.11 -4.10
C GLY A 483 6.34 -30.16 -5.15
N ILE A 484 7.35 -30.59 -5.90
CA ILE A 484 7.88 -29.82 -7.02
C ILE A 484 6.96 -29.91 -8.25
N ILE A 485 6.85 -28.81 -9.01
CA ILE A 485 6.01 -28.74 -10.20
C ILE A 485 6.77 -28.19 -11.40
N ASN A 486 6.34 -28.56 -12.60
CA ASN A 486 6.74 -27.84 -13.80
C ASN A 486 5.85 -26.60 -13.96
N VAL A 487 6.44 -25.45 -13.70
CA VAL A 487 5.80 -24.15 -13.65
C VAL A 487 5.11 -23.78 -14.98
N THR A 488 5.65 -24.23 -16.12
CA THR A 488 5.05 -23.98 -17.43
C THR A 488 3.82 -24.83 -17.71
N GLN A 489 3.77 -26.06 -17.19
CA GLN A 489 2.63 -26.95 -17.33
C GLN A 489 1.47 -26.49 -16.43
N GLU A 490 1.80 -26.04 -15.22
CA GLU A 490 0.84 -25.50 -14.25
C GLU A 490 0.43 -24.03 -14.54
N GLY A 491 1.10 -23.37 -15.50
CA GLY A 491 0.78 -22.00 -15.89
C GLY A 491 1.04 -20.96 -14.80
N VAL A 492 2.10 -21.12 -14.01
CA VAL A 492 2.44 -20.20 -12.92
C VAL A 492 3.49 -19.18 -13.38
N TRP A 493 3.09 -17.93 -13.59
CA TRP A 493 3.94 -16.91 -14.19
C TRP A 493 4.17 -15.71 -13.26
N ASP A 494 5.37 -15.13 -13.34
CA ASP A 494 5.71 -13.85 -12.72
C ASP A 494 6.08 -12.83 -13.81
N THR A 495 5.75 -11.55 -13.61
CA THR A 495 6.14 -10.49 -14.54
C THR A 495 7.62 -10.14 -14.39
N LEU A 496 8.31 -9.95 -15.52
CA LEU A 496 9.72 -9.54 -15.51
C LEU A 496 9.92 -8.21 -14.78
N VAL A 497 9.03 -7.25 -15.02
CA VAL A 497 9.10 -5.90 -14.42
C VAL A 497 9.05 -5.98 -12.89
N ALA A 498 8.08 -6.70 -12.31
CA ALA A 498 7.96 -6.80 -10.86
C ALA A 498 9.20 -7.43 -10.22
N LYS A 499 9.72 -8.52 -10.80
CA LYS A 499 10.93 -9.19 -10.30
C LYS A 499 12.16 -8.29 -10.42
N ALA A 500 12.35 -7.62 -11.55
CA ALA A 500 13.49 -6.73 -11.78
C ALA A 500 13.46 -5.54 -10.81
N GLN A 501 12.29 -4.92 -10.60
CA GLN A 501 12.14 -3.82 -9.65
C GLN A 501 12.34 -4.28 -8.21
N GLY A 502 11.77 -5.44 -7.83
CA GLY A 502 11.93 -6.00 -6.50
C GLY A 502 13.40 -6.31 -6.17
N LEU A 503 14.14 -6.94 -7.11
CA LEU A 503 15.56 -7.24 -6.94
C LEU A 503 16.41 -5.97 -6.79
N ARG A 504 16.13 -4.92 -7.55
CA ARG A 504 16.77 -3.60 -7.38
C ARG A 504 16.48 -3.01 -6.01
N ALA A 505 15.20 -2.97 -5.61
CA ALA A 505 14.80 -2.40 -4.33
C ALA A 505 15.45 -3.13 -3.15
N VAL A 506 15.52 -4.47 -3.22
CA VAL A 506 16.19 -5.30 -2.21
C VAL A 506 17.68 -4.98 -2.12
N ALA A 507 18.36 -4.91 -3.25
CA ALA A 507 19.78 -4.60 -3.29
C ALA A 507 20.07 -3.21 -2.73
N ASP A 508 19.29 -2.20 -3.11
CA ASP A 508 19.43 -0.83 -2.60
C ASP A 508 19.29 -0.78 -1.07
N VAL A 509 18.29 -1.47 -0.52
CA VAL A 509 18.08 -1.57 0.92
C VAL A 509 19.23 -2.29 1.62
N ALA A 510 19.66 -3.43 1.09
CA ALA A 510 20.75 -4.21 1.66
C ALA A 510 22.07 -3.40 1.67
N LEU A 511 22.42 -2.76 0.56
CA LEU A 511 23.62 -1.92 0.45
C LEU A 511 23.57 -0.72 1.40
N GLN A 512 22.41 -0.08 1.56
CA GLN A 512 22.25 1.02 2.51
C GLN A 512 22.43 0.54 3.96
N LEU A 513 21.81 -0.57 4.34
CA LEU A 513 21.84 -1.08 5.71
C LEU A 513 23.19 -1.70 6.10
N VAL A 514 23.94 -2.30 5.17
CA VAL A 514 25.31 -2.79 5.40
C VAL A 514 26.29 -1.63 5.64
N ASN A 515 25.99 -0.44 5.10
CA ASN A 515 26.82 0.75 5.26
C ASN A 515 26.58 1.50 6.59
N VAL A 516 25.55 1.14 7.35
CA VAL A 516 25.26 1.76 8.65
C VAL A 516 26.14 1.12 9.72
N ASP A 517 27.05 1.90 10.29
CA ASP A 517 27.91 1.46 11.40
C ASP A 517 27.18 1.54 12.75
N GLU A 518 26.55 2.69 13.03
CA GLU A 518 25.86 2.95 14.29
C GLU A 518 24.53 3.67 14.04
N ILE A 519 23.51 3.31 14.82
CA ILE A 519 22.19 3.96 14.80
C ILE A 519 22.10 4.91 15.99
N ILE A 520 22.24 6.21 15.74
CA ILE A 520 22.14 7.25 16.77
C ILE A 520 20.74 7.86 16.74
N VAL A 521 19.95 7.61 17.78
CA VAL A 521 18.60 8.20 17.92
C VAL A 521 18.67 9.41 18.85
N ALA A 522 18.49 10.61 18.30
CA ALA A 522 18.35 11.82 19.10
C ALA A 522 17.03 11.76 19.89
N LYS A 523 17.09 11.94 21.22
CA LYS A 523 15.88 12.07 22.04
C LYS A 523 15.07 13.24 21.52
N LYS A 524 13.77 13.03 21.27
CA LYS A 524 12.84 14.16 21.13
C LYS A 524 12.87 14.92 22.46
N SER A 525 13.39 16.15 22.43
CA SER A 525 13.09 17.12 23.48
C SER A 525 11.56 17.21 23.55
N PRO A 526 10.93 17.10 24.73
CA PRO A 526 9.53 17.46 24.83
C PRO A 526 9.41 18.89 24.32
N MET A 527 8.67 19.09 23.22
CA MET A 527 8.28 20.43 22.82
C MET A 527 7.56 21.02 24.03
N CYS A 528 8.10 22.11 24.56
CA CYS A 528 7.44 22.94 25.54
C CYS A 528 6.10 23.32 24.91
N GLN A 529 5.00 22.71 25.37
CA GLN A 529 3.68 23.25 25.14
C GLN A 529 3.73 24.63 25.78
N GLN A 530 3.75 25.67 24.94
CA GLN A 530 3.51 27.02 25.42
C GLN A 530 2.07 27.02 25.93
N ASP A 531 1.91 26.78 27.23
CA ASP A 531 0.71 27.12 27.96
C ASP A 531 0.51 28.64 27.81
N SER A 532 -0.29 29.03 26.83
CA SER A 532 -0.82 30.37 26.72
C SER A 532 -1.86 30.55 27.82
N ASN A 533 -1.42 30.87 29.03
CA ASN A 533 -2.25 31.48 30.08
C ASN A 533 -1.37 32.16 31.14
N PRO A 534 -1.13 33.48 31.07
CA PRO A 534 -0.59 34.21 32.20
C PRO A 534 -1.72 34.53 33.18
N VAL A 535 -1.82 33.77 34.27
CA VAL A 535 -2.58 34.21 35.45
C VAL A 535 -1.65 35.09 36.31
N PRO A 536 -2.03 36.33 36.67
CA PRO A 536 -1.18 37.20 37.48
C PRO A 536 -1.23 36.76 38.94
N LYS A 537 -0.13 36.20 39.46
CA LYS A 537 0.03 35.99 40.90
C LYS A 537 0.43 37.30 41.57
N LYS A 538 -0.45 37.77 42.45
CA LYS A 538 -0.26 38.90 43.37
C LYS A 538 1.02 38.72 44.20
N ALA A 539 1.80 39.80 44.26
CA ALA A 539 2.89 39.99 45.20
C ALA A 539 2.36 39.90 46.64
N LYS A 540 3.05 39.14 47.49
CA LYS A 540 3.07 39.34 48.93
C LYS A 540 4.51 39.21 49.41
N GLU A 541 4.90 40.25 50.15
CA GLU A 541 6.22 40.56 50.68
C GLU A 541 6.74 39.47 51.61
N CYS A 542 8.08 39.31 51.62
CA CYS A 542 8.84 38.98 52.82
C CYS A 542 10.21 39.68 52.71
N LEU A 543 10.31 40.84 53.35
CA LEU A 543 11.55 41.56 53.64
C LEU A 543 12.31 40.84 54.76
N SER A 544 13.59 40.54 54.53
CA SER A 544 14.55 40.08 55.56
C SER A 544 15.09 41.26 56.38
N PRO A 545 15.30 41.14 57.70
CA PRO A 545 15.85 42.22 58.51
C PRO A 545 17.39 42.19 58.51
N VAL A 546 18.03 43.25 58.04
CA VAL A 546 19.48 43.49 58.23
C VAL A 546 19.68 44.42 59.43
N LYS A 547 20.34 43.89 60.47
CA LYS A 547 20.81 44.65 61.65
C LYS A 547 21.96 45.58 61.24
N LYS A 548 21.89 46.82 61.72
CA LYS A 548 22.99 47.80 61.70
C LYS A 548 24.06 47.42 62.72
N SER A 549 25.33 47.54 62.34
CA SER A 549 26.43 47.84 63.25
C SER A 549 27.32 48.88 62.57
N ASN A 550 27.54 50.00 63.25
CA ASN A 550 28.43 51.10 62.86
C ASN A 550 29.27 51.45 64.12
N PRO A 551 30.36 52.22 64.02
CA PRO A 551 31.73 51.71 63.87
C PRO A 551 32.67 52.16 65.00
N TRP A 552 33.68 51.36 65.34
CA TRP A 552 34.87 51.76 66.13
C TRP A 552 36.12 51.11 65.52
N ASN A 553 36.91 51.87 64.75
CA ASN A 553 38.35 52.14 64.96
C ASN A 553 38.96 52.75 63.68
N ASN A 554 39.34 54.03 63.85
CA ASN A 554 40.22 54.93 63.09
C ASN A 554 40.15 54.99 61.55
#